data_AF-A0A3M0IDR0-F1
#
_entry.id   AF-A0A3M0IDR0-F1
#
_cell.length_a   1.000
_cell.length_b   1.000
_cell.length_c   1.000
_cell.angle_alpha   90.00
_cell.angle_beta   90.00
_cell.angle_gamma   90.00
#
_symmetry.space_group_name_H-M   'P 1'
#
loop_
_entity.id
_entity.type
_entity.pdbx_description
1 polymer ?
#
loop_
_entity_poly.entity_id
_entity_poly.type
_entity_poly.pdbx_seq_one_letter_code
_entity_poly.pdbx_strand_id
1 'polypeptide(L)'
;MRAANQYVTAFNALAAQLALLLPCWWCGQPIRYDFTGRAAQRHRDAFPLHHAAPLSRGGDLLDPANARSAHHRRNSARAVIRS
;
A
#
# COMPACT_ATOMS: atom_id res chain seq x y z
N MET A 1 -13.44 14.85 -15.90
CA MET A 1 -14.07 14.28 -14.69
C MET A 1 -13.46 12.96 -14.18
N ARG A 2 -12.70 12.18 -14.98
CA ARG A 2 -12.13 10.87 -14.54
C ARG A 2 -11.04 10.94 -13.44
N ALA A 3 -10.17 11.95 -13.45
CA ALA A 3 -9.03 12.02 -12.52
C ALA A 3 -9.42 12.26 -11.05
N ALA A 4 -10.40 13.14 -10.79
CA ALA A 4 -10.83 13.44 -9.42
C ALA A 4 -11.42 12.21 -8.70
N ASN A 5 -12.15 11.36 -9.44
CA ASN A 5 -12.73 10.14 -8.89
C ASN A 5 -11.67 9.08 -8.52
N GLN A 6 -10.59 9.03 -9.30
CA GLN A 6 -9.49 8.08 -9.08
C GLN A 6 -8.71 8.40 -7.79
N TYR A 7 -8.47 9.69 -7.49
CA TYR A 7 -7.81 10.10 -6.24
C TYR A 7 -8.64 9.79 -5.00
N VAL A 8 -9.95 10.04 -5.04
CA VAL A 8 -10.87 9.73 -3.94
C VAL A 8 -10.90 8.23 -3.68
N THR A 9 -10.94 7.42 -4.73
CA THR A 9 -11.01 5.96 -4.58
C THR A 9 -9.68 5.39 -4.05
N ALA A 10 -8.54 5.89 -4.52
CA ALA A 10 -7.23 5.50 -3.97
C ALA A 10 -7.07 5.92 -2.50
N PHE A 11 -7.56 7.11 -2.12
CA PHE A 11 -7.60 7.55 -0.73
C PHE A 11 -8.48 6.63 0.14
N ASN A 12 -9.65 6.21 -0.37
CA ASN A 12 -10.54 5.30 0.34
C ASN A 12 -9.90 3.92 0.53
N ALA A 13 -9.20 3.38 -0.47
CA ALA A 13 -8.49 2.11 -0.35
C ALA A 13 -7.36 2.18 0.70
N LEU A 14 -6.64 3.30 0.74
CA LEU A 14 -5.64 3.58 1.77
C LEU A 14 -6.26 3.62 3.16
N ALA A 15 -7.33 4.41 3.33
CA ALA A 15 -8.02 4.58 4.61
C ALA A 15 -8.61 3.25 5.11
N ALA A 16 -9.22 2.47 4.22
CA ALA A 16 -9.77 1.16 4.54
C ALA A 16 -8.68 0.20 5.02
N GLN A 17 -7.55 0.09 4.34
CA GLN A 17 -6.44 -0.78 4.77
C GLN A 17 -5.78 -0.31 6.08
N LEU A 18 -5.63 1.01 6.26
CA LEU A 18 -5.11 1.58 7.51
C LEU A 18 -5.99 1.22 8.71
N ALA A 19 -7.31 1.24 8.55
CA ALA A 19 -8.26 0.95 9.63
C ALA A 19 -8.20 -0.51 10.11
N LEU A 20 -7.69 -1.43 9.30
CA LEU A 20 -7.62 -2.86 9.64
C LEU A 20 -6.42 -3.22 10.52
N LEU A 21 -5.38 -2.38 10.55
CA LEU A 21 -4.14 -2.61 11.33
C LEU A 21 -3.52 -4.01 11.14
N LEU A 22 -3.57 -4.52 9.90
CA LEU A 22 -3.14 -5.87 9.59
C LEU A 22 -1.61 -6.05 9.69
N PRO A 23 -1.13 -7.27 9.96
CA PRO A 23 0.27 -7.59 9.75
C PRO A 23 0.64 -7.47 8.27
N CYS A 24 1.94 -7.38 8.00
CA CYS A 24 2.44 -7.32 6.63
C CYS A 24 2.07 -8.56 5.84
N TRP A 25 1.26 -8.40 4.80
CA TRP A 25 0.72 -9.51 3.99
C TRP A 25 1.80 -10.38 3.33
N TRP A 26 3.01 -9.83 3.14
CA TRP A 26 4.14 -10.56 2.57
C TRP A 26 4.92 -11.42 3.55
N CYS A 27 5.00 -11.01 4.82
CA CYS A 27 5.92 -11.67 5.78
C CYS A 27 5.30 -11.98 7.13
N GLY A 28 4.03 -11.67 7.34
CA GLY A 28 3.30 -11.91 8.59
C GLY A 28 3.74 -11.06 9.79
N GLN A 29 4.79 -10.25 9.66
CA GLN A 29 5.33 -9.46 10.77
C GLN A 29 4.55 -8.15 11.00
N PRO A 30 4.48 -7.64 12.24
CA PRO A 30 3.76 -6.41 12.57
C PRO A 30 4.24 -5.20 11.77
N ILE A 31 3.32 -4.36 11.31
CA ILE A 31 3.60 -3.05 10.71
C ILE A 31 3.54 -1.96 11.78
N ARG A 32 4.44 -0.99 11.70
CA ARG A 32 4.47 0.18 12.58
C ARG A 32 3.51 1.26 12.07
N TYR A 33 2.25 1.13 12.47
CA TYR A 33 1.18 2.11 12.16
C TYR A 33 1.28 3.41 12.99
N ASP A 34 2.13 3.42 14.02
CA ASP A 34 2.41 4.58 14.86
C ASP A 34 3.23 5.67 14.14
N PHE A 35 3.88 5.35 13.02
CA PHE A 35 4.52 6.37 12.19
C PHE A 35 3.49 7.18 11.40
N THR A 36 3.56 8.50 11.53
CA THR A 36 2.69 9.45 10.83
C THR A 36 3.51 10.45 10.00
N GLY A 37 2.83 11.21 9.14
CA GLY A 37 3.44 12.27 8.33
C GLY A 37 4.63 11.80 7.48
N ARG A 38 5.75 12.52 7.55
CA ARG A 38 6.96 12.19 6.78
C ARG A 38 7.62 10.88 7.27
N ALA A 39 7.45 10.51 8.54
CA ALA A 39 8.01 9.27 9.06
C ALA A 39 7.32 8.03 8.45
N ALA A 40 5.99 8.08 8.30
CA ALA A 40 5.21 7.03 7.64
C ALA A 40 5.71 6.73 6.21
N GLN A 41 6.15 7.77 5.49
CA GLN A 41 6.59 7.68 4.10
C GLN A 41 8.01 7.15 3.92
N ARG A 42 8.82 7.08 4.98
CA ARG A 42 10.26 6.79 4.88
C ARG A 42 10.70 5.63 5.74
N HIS A 43 10.00 5.34 6.83
CA HIS A 43 10.42 4.30 7.76
C HIS A 43 10.20 2.91 7.15
N ARG A 44 11.26 2.09 7.15
CA ARG A 44 11.29 0.76 6.54
C ARG A 44 10.16 -0.18 6.96
N ASP A 45 9.70 -0.06 8.21
CA ASP A 45 8.68 -0.91 8.81
C ASP A 45 7.33 -0.17 8.99
N ALA A 46 7.19 1.05 8.47
CA ALA A 46 5.91 1.74 8.40
C ALA A 46 5.00 1.15 7.30
N PHE A 47 3.71 1.45 7.39
CA PHE A 47 2.70 1.09 6.42
C PHE A 47 2.80 1.94 5.14
N PRO A 48 2.92 1.28 3.98
CA PRO A 48 2.28 1.75 2.76
C PRO A 48 1.15 0.84 2.27
N LEU A 49 0.33 1.38 1.37
CA LEU A 49 -0.55 0.59 0.51
C LEU A 49 0.26 -0.14 -0.56
N HIS A 50 0.10 -1.46 -0.64
CA HIS A 50 0.73 -2.31 -1.65
C HIS A 50 -0.30 -2.83 -2.65
N HIS A 51 0.03 -2.84 -3.94
CA HIS A 51 -0.77 -3.48 -5.00
C HIS A 51 -0.28 -4.91 -5.25
N ALA A 52 -1.08 -5.93 -4.91
CA ALA A 52 -0.72 -7.33 -5.03
C ALA A 52 -0.30 -7.72 -6.47
N ALA A 53 -1.12 -7.33 -7.44
CA ALA A 53 -0.80 -7.28 -8.86
C ALA A 53 -0.26 -5.87 -9.21
N PRO A 54 0.94 -5.77 -9.83
CA PRO A 54 1.49 -4.50 -10.28
C PRO A 54 0.57 -3.80 -11.30
N LEU A 55 0.43 -2.48 -11.20
CA LEU A 55 -0.36 -1.69 -12.16
C LEU A 55 0.15 -1.85 -13.60
N SER A 56 1.47 -1.96 -13.77
CA SER A 56 2.11 -2.19 -15.08
C SER A 56 1.80 -3.55 -15.70
N ARG A 57 1.23 -4.49 -14.93
CA ARG A 57 0.85 -5.83 -15.37
C ARG A 57 -0.67 -6.04 -15.31
N GLY A 58 -1.44 -4.95 -15.34
CA GLY A 58 -2.91 -5.00 -15.35
C GLY A 58 -3.56 -5.09 -13.97
N GLY A 59 -2.80 -4.91 -12.89
CA GLY A 59 -3.39 -4.73 -11.56
C GLY A 59 -4.23 -3.45 -11.51
N ASP A 60 -5.40 -3.52 -10.88
CA ASP A 60 -6.28 -2.37 -10.72
C ASP A 60 -5.89 -1.58 -9.47
N LEU A 61 -5.70 -0.26 -9.63
CA LEU A 61 -5.40 0.67 -8.55
C LEU A 61 -6.56 0.76 -7.53
N LEU A 62 -7.79 0.58 -8.01
CA LEU A 62 -9.01 0.83 -7.24
C LEU A 62 -9.65 -0.45 -6.71
N ASP A 63 -9.15 -1.62 -7.10
CA ASP A 63 -9.63 -2.90 -6.61
C ASP A 63 -9.21 -3.11 -5.14
N PRO A 64 -10.15 -3.19 -4.18
CA PRO A 64 -9.83 -3.50 -2.79
C PRO A 64 -9.17 -4.87 -2.62
N ALA A 65 -9.43 -5.81 -3.53
CA ALA A 65 -8.75 -7.11 -3.55
C ALA A 65 -7.30 -7.00 -4.06
N ASN A 66 -6.92 -5.91 -4.72
CA ASN A 66 -5.53 -5.65 -5.10
C ASN A 66 -4.76 -4.84 -4.04
N ALA A 67 -5.47 -4.07 -3.20
CA ALA A 67 -4.89 -3.28 -2.11
C ALA A 67 -4.54 -4.14 -0.87
N ARG A 68 -3.31 -4.04 -0.38
CA ARG A 68 -2.81 -4.82 0.77
C ARG A 68 -1.92 -4.00 1.71
N SER A 69 -1.93 -4.39 2.99
CA SER A 69 -1.06 -3.83 4.04
C SER A 69 0.34 -4.44 3.99
N ALA A 70 1.38 -3.67 3.66
CA ALA A 70 2.77 -4.13 3.62
C ALA A 70 3.69 -3.21 4.42
N HIS A 71 4.92 -3.64 4.71
CA HIS A 71 5.99 -2.73 5.13
C HIS A 71 6.54 -1.94 3.94
N HIS A 72 7.01 -0.71 4.19
CA HIS A 72 7.68 0.11 3.20
C HIS A 72 8.83 -0.64 2.50
N ARG A 73 9.71 -1.30 3.26
CA ARG A 73 10.83 -2.06 2.70
C ARG A 73 10.41 -3.20 1.77
N ARG A 74 9.28 -3.86 2.05
CA ARG A 74 8.76 -4.97 1.24
C ARG A 74 8.08 -4.44 -0.02
N ASN A 75 7.33 -3.36 0.12
CA ASN A 75 6.67 -2.68 -1.00
C ASN A 75 7.69 -2.13 -2.01
N SER A 76 8.70 -1.39 -1.53
CA SER A 76 9.76 -0.84 -2.38
C SER A 76 10.57 -1.93 -3.08
N ALA A 77 10.93 -3.01 -2.38
CA ALA A 77 11.65 -4.12 -3.00
C ALA A 77 10.90 -4.74 -4.19
N ARG A 78 9.56 -4.79 -4.14
CA ARG A 78 8.73 -5.30 -5.24
C ARG A 78 8.55 -4.31 -6.38
N ALA A 79 8.51 -3.01 -6.08
CA ALA A 79 8.47 -1.96 -7.10
C ALA A 79 9.77 -1.90 -7.94
N VAL A 80 10.89 -2.32 -7.37
CA VAL A 80 12.23 -2.29 -8.00
C VAL A 80 12.54 -3.54 -8.82
N ILE A 81 11.83 -4.67 -8.64
CA ILE A 81 11.97 -5.84 -9.53
C ILE A 81 11.25 -5.53 -10.85
N ARG A 82 11.91 -4.69 -11.66
CA ARG A 82 11.69 -4.51 -13.09
C ARG A 82 12.93 -5.03 -13.80
N SER A 83 12.96 -6.33 -14.04
CA SER A 83 13.72 -6.97 -15.10
C SER A 83 12.77 -7.90 -15.83
#